data_AF-A0A3B5KWX5-F1
#
_entry.id   AF-A0A3B5KWX5-F1
#
_cell.length_a   1.000
_cell.length_b   1.000
_cell.length_c   1.000
_cell.angle_alpha   90.00
_cell.angle_beta   90.00
_cell.angle_gamma   90.00
#
_symmetry.space_group_name_H-M   'P 1'
#
loop_
_entity.id
_entity.type
_entity.pdbx_description
1 polymer ?
#
loop_
_entity_poly.entity_id
_entity_poly.type
_entity_poly.pdbx_seq_one_letter_code
_entity_poly.pdbx_strand_id
1 'polypeptide(L)'
;MDSASMGSEGDALLRERTRSYGVLNTLYHETRGEMELLNKQLCVKDNIIADLKSRLPVVIGPSNSLVESLLSEICKLKQKRNDMEVKAARQGERLTAQIREKELEQERIRSQPDHEKDREIQRLRAALEERERAEATRSVLCSSLAEEADQLRGQLGATVKVCQELLARLEREKKGTGGEVEEQSTPELSDLNAAKSQIRQLQGENQQLKQRVSYVQDLNSQWQKYDSSREEYIRALGQKLKESSGPGLMPVVGSIRTGLLHQEISRLNALLEEKIRECSRLGREVEDIRRQGHERIQTLEQQVLIYTEDFKSERADRERAQGRIADLKEQISQLKQQLHKQVRRNTLLSGGCRAAAAATNWSECPGPSELQCPQCHARFNDTEAAECMKHFDECARL
;
A
#
# COMPACT_ATOMS: atom_id res chain seq x y z
N MET A 1 -30.42 30.27 117.75
CA MET A 1 -30.10 29.29 116.70
C MET A 1 -31.40 28.84 116.09
N ASP A 2 -31.48 28.96 114.77
CA ASP A 2 -32.29 28.21 113.81
C ASP A 2 -33.79 28.10 114.08
N SER A 3 -34.62 28.60 113.14
CA SER A 3 -35.92 28.01 112.72
C SER A 3 -36.83 28.92 111.87
N ALA A 4 -36.43 30.12 111.43
CA ALA A 4 -37.36 31.03 110.73
C ALA A 4 -37.10 31.27 109.22
N SER A 5 -36.00 30.76 108.65
CA SER A 5 -35.63 31.08 107.26
C SER A 5 -35.97 30.00 106.21
N MET A 6 -36.47 28.83 106.62
CA MET A 6 -36.72 27.69 105.70
C MET A 6 -38.20 27.53 105.26
N GLY A 7 -39.12 28.33 105.81
CA GLY A 7 -40.56 28.23 105.51
C GLY A 7 -41.01 29.02 104.27
N SER A 8 -40.32 30.11 103.91
CA SER A 8 -40.71 30.99 102.79
C SER A 8 -40.21 30.47 101.43
N GLU A 9 -38.99 29.91 101.39
CA GLU A 9 -38.41 29.33 100.16
C GLU A 9 -39.14 28.05 99.73
N GLY A 10 -39.51 27.17 100.67
CA GLY A 10 -40.25 25.95 100.36
C GLY A 10 -41.64 26.20 99.76
N ASP A 11 -42.34 27.23 100.25
CA ASP A 11 -43.67 27.62 99.79
C ASP A 11 -43.63 28.35 98.43
N ALA A 12 -42.57 29.12 98.16
CA ALA A 12 -42.29 29.67 96.83
C ALA A 12 -41.99 28.57 95.80
N LEU A 13 -41.18 27.58 96.18
CA LEU A 13 -40.78 26.47 95.31
C LEU A 13 -41.95 25.52 95.03
N LEU A 14 -42.85 25.29 95.99
CA LEU A 14 -44.10 24.56 95.78
C LEU A 14 -45.07 25.31 94.85
N ARG A 15 -45.19 26.64 94.97
CA ARG A 15 -45.99 27.46 94.05
C ARG A 15 -45.41 27.44 92.64
N GLU A 16 -44.10 27.55 92.48
CA GLU A 16 -43.42 27.48 91.19
C GLU A 16 -43.57 26.10 90.55
N ARG A 17 -43.44 25.02 91.34
CA ARG A 17 -43.68 23.66 90.88
C ARG A 17 -45.14 23.44 90.45
N THR A 18 -46.10 23.99 91.19
CA THR A 18 -47.53 23.93 90.83
C THR A 18 -47.82 24.71 89.54
N ARG A 19 -47.19 25.87 89.34
CA ARG A 19 -47.26 26.62 88.07
C ARG A 19 -46.61 25.85 86.92
N SER A 20 -45.45 25.24 87.15
CA SER A 20 -44.75 24.41 86.17
C SER A 20 -45.59 23.21 85.75
N TYR A 21 -46.24 22.51 86.69
CA TYR A 21 -47.20 21.45 86.38
C TYR A 21 -48.42 21.97 85.60
N GLY A 22 -48.91 23.17 85.93
CA GLY A 22 -49.97 23.82 85.17
C GLY A 22 -49.57 24.10 83.72
N VAL A 23 -48.38 24.67 83.49
CA VAL A 23 -47.84 24.93 82.14
C VAL A 23 -47.64 23.64 81.37
N LEU A 24 -47.06 22.61 81.99
CA LEU A 24 -46.85 21.31 81.35
C LEU A 24 -48.18 20.64 80.98
N ASN A 25 -49.19 20.75 81.84
CA ASN A 25 -50.52 20.20 81.56
C ASN A 25 -51.19 20.92 80.38
N THR A 26 -51.08 22.25 80.29
CA THR A 26 -51.56 23.02 79.15
C THR A 26 -50.87 22.60 77.86
N LEU A 27 -49.53 22.55 77.85
CA LEU A 27 -48.74 22.13 76.69
C LEU A 27 -49.06 20.68 76.26
N TYR A 28 -49.30 19.79 77.22
CA TYR A 28 -49.71 18.42 76.93
C TYR A 28 -51.07 18.37 76.21
N HIS A 29 -52.06 19.13 76.68
CA HIS A 29 -53.37 19.18 76.05
C HIS A 29 -53.34 19.88 74.69
N GLU A 30 -52.55 20.94 74.53
CA GLU A 30 -52.32 21.63 73.25
C GLU A 30 -51.68 20.69 72.23
N THR A 31 -50.58 20.02 72.61
CA THR A 31 -49.90 19.05 71.74
C THR A 31 -50.83 17.89 71.34
N ARG A 32 -51.68 17.44 72.28
CA ARG A 32 -52.69 16.41 72.00
C ARG A 32 -53.74 16.92 71.00
N GLY A 33 -54.20 18.16 71.13
CA GLY A 33 -55.12 18.79 70.19
C GLY A 33 -54.52 18.94 68.79
N GLU A 34 -53.24 19.33 68.69
CA GLU A 34 -52.52 19.41 67.42
C GLU A 34 -52.37 18.04 66.75
N MET A 35 -52.05 16.99 67.52
CA MET A 35 -52.00 15.62 67.00
C MET A 35 -53.36 15.17 66.47
N GLU A 36 -54.45 15.47 67.16
CA GLU A 36 -55.80 15.13 66.70
C GLU A 36 -56.17 15.88 65.42
N LEU A 37 -55.76 17.13 65.26
CA LEU A 37 -55.96 17.91 64.04
C LEU A 37 -55.14 17.35 62.87
N LEU A 38 -53.86 17.05 63.08
CA LEU A 38 -52.99 16.44 62.08
C LEU A 38 -53.52 15.07 61.63
N ASN A 39 -54.03 14.27 62.57
CA ASN A 39 -54.61 12.97 62.25
C ASN A 39 -55.87 13.08 61.38
N LYS A 40 -56.72 14.09 61.63
CA LYS A 40 -57.86 14.41 60.76
C LYS A 40 -57.40 14.85 59.37
N GLN A 41 -56.35 15.66 59.28
CA GLN A 41 -55.78 16.08 57.99
C GLN A 41 -55.20 14.89 57.21
N LEU A 42 -54.52 13.96 57.88
CA LEU A 42 -54.03 12.73 57.26
C LEU A 42 -55.18 11.90 56.72
N CYS A 43 -56.24 11.69 57.48
CA CYS A 43 -57.43 10.96 57.01
C CYS A 43 -58.04 11.60 55.74
N VAL A 44 -58.14 12.93 55.69
CA VAL A 44 -58.63 13.62 54.48
C VAL A 44 -57.67 13.42 53.30
N LYS A 45 -56.36 13.55 53.52
CA LYS A 45 -55.35 13.30 52.48
C LYS A 45 -55.40 11.85 51.99
N ASP A 46 -55.56 10.88 52.87
CA ASP A 46 -55.66 9.47 52.52
C ASP A 46 -56.93 9.18 51.71
N ASN A 47 -58.06 9.80 52.06
CA ASN A 47 -59.28 9.71 51.28
C ASN A 47 -59.12 10.33 49.88
N ILE A 48 -58.41 11.47 49.76
CA ILE A 48 -58.09 12.07 48.45
C ILE A 48 -57.16 11.16 47.66
N ILE A 49 -56.14 10.57 48.29
CA ILE A 49 -55.24 9.61 47.63
C ILE A 49 -56.02 8.38 47.17
N ALA A 50 -56.97 7.89 47.97
CA ALA A 50 -57.83 6.78 47.61
C ALA A 50 -58.75 7.13 46.43
N ASP A 51 -59.36 8.32 46.41
CA ASP A 51 -60.18 8.80 45.28
C ASP A 51 -59.33 9.01 44.01
N LEU A 52 -58.14 9.59 44.12
CA LEU A 52 -57.23 9.73 42.99
C LEU A 52 -56.78 8.37 42.46
N LYS A 53 -56.49 7.40 43.34
CA LYS A 53 -56.15 6.03 42.95
C LYS A 53 -57.32 5.28 42.31
N SER A 54 -58.56 5.53 42.73
CA SER A 54 -59.74 4.90 42.14
C SER A 54 -60.11 5.52 40.79
N ARG A 55 -59.82 6.82 40.60
CA ARG A 55 -60.00 7.56 39.35
C ARG A 55 -58.86 7.38 38.36
N LEU A 56 -57.71 6.90 38.82
CA LEU A 56 -56.62 6.41 37.96
C LEU A 56 -56.94 4.97 37.56
N PRO A 57 -57.33 4.70 36.30
CA PRO A 57 -57.59 3.33 35.85
C PRO A 57 -56.30 2.50 35.94
N VAL A 58 -56.36 1.39 36.66
CA VAL A 58 -55.27 0.45 36.96
C VAL A 58 -54.64 -0.25 35.73
N VAL A 59 -55.01 0.07 34.48
CA VAL A 59 -54.45 -0.63 33.30
C VAL A 59 -54.32 0.27 32.06
N ILE A 60 -53.52 1.34 32.12
CA ILE A 60 -52.90 1.91 30.91
C ILE A 60 -51.44 2.27 31.23
N GLY A 61 -50.63 1.27 31.57
CA GLY A 61 -49.22 1.28 31.19
C GLY A 61 -49.09 0.87 29.72
N PRO A 62 -48.01 1.21 29.00
CA PRO A 62 -47.76 0.62 27.68
C PRO A 62 -47.94 -0.89 27.79
N SER A 63 -48.69 -1.49 26.87
CA SER A 63 -49.04 -2.93 26.89
C SER A 63 -47.82 -3.74 27.31
N ASN A 64 -47.92 -4.64 28.29
CA ASN A 64 -46.76 -5.40 28.81
C ASN A 64 -45.92 -6.06 27.71
N SER A 65 -46.58 -6.46 26.61
CA SER A 65 -45.94 -6.95 25.38
C SER A 65 -44.97 -5.96 24.71
N LEU A 66 -45.28 -4.66 24.72
CA LEU A 66 -44.39 -3.60 24.21
C LEU A 66 -43.18 -3.41 25.13
N VAL A 67 -43.38 -3.44 26.45
CA VAL A 67 -42.30 -3.32 27.43
C VAL A 67 -41.34 -4.51 27.32
N GLU A 68 -41.86 -5.72 27.22
CA GLU A 68 -41.06 -6.94 27.01
C GLU A 68 -40.32 -6.92 25.66
N SER A 69 -40.98 -6.48 24.59
CA SER A 69 -40.36 -6.33 23.28
C SER A 69 -39.23 -5.30 23.30
N LEU A 70 -39.41 -4.17 23.98
CA LEU A 70 -38.38 -3.13 24.11
C LEU A 70 -37.21 -3.61 24.96
N LEU A 71 -37.46 -4.34 26.06
CA LEU A 71 -36.40 -4.95 26.86
C LEU A 71 -35.61 -5.98 26.05
N SER A 72 -36.28 -6.80 25.24
CA SER A 72 -35.62 -7.74 24.33
C SER A 72 -34.75 -7.02 23.29
N GLU A 73 -35.26 -5.96 22.67
CA GLU A 73 -34.48 -5.16 21.72
C GLU A 73 -33.29 -4.45 22.39
N ILE A 74 -33.45 -3.91 23.60
CA ILE A 74 -32.35 -3.32 24.37
C ILE A 74 -31.27 -4.38 24.67
N CYS A 75 -31.65 -5.60 25.04
CA CYS A 75 -30.70 -6.70 25.25
C CYS A 75 -29.97 -7.07 23.95
N LYS A 76 -30.69 -7.16 22.82
CA LYS A 76 -30.08 -7.44 21.50
C LYS A 76 -29.10 -6.32 21.10
N LEU A 77 -29.47 -5.06 21.28
CA LEU A 77 -28.62 -3.92 20.96
C LEU A 77 -27.38 -3.87 21.86
N LYS A 78 -27.52 -4.14 23.16
CA LYS A 78 -26.39 -4.27 24.09
C LYS A 78 -25.43 -5.39 23.67
N GLN A 79 -25.95 -6.55 23.28
CA GLN A 79 -25.13 -7.66 22.78
C GLN A 79 -24.39 -7.27 21.50
N LYS A 80 -25.10 -6.69 20.52
CA LYS A 80 -24.48 -6.23 19.27
C LYS A 80 -23.37 -5.21 19.52
N ARG A 81 -23.59 -4.25 20.42
CA ARG A 81 -22.59 -3.26 20.81
C ARG A 81 -21.35 -3.93 21.42
N ASN A 82 -21.54 -4.85 22.36
CA ASN A 82 -20.43 -5.57 22.99
C ASN A 82 -19.66 -6.43 21.96
N ASP A 83 -20.35 -7.10 21.05
CA ASP A 83 -19.71 -7.90 19.99
C ASP A 83 -18.90 -7.01 19.03
N MET A 84 -19.41 -5.81 18.71
CA MET A 84 -18.68 -4.82 17.92
C MET A 84 -17.45 -4.27 18.66
N GLU A 85 -17.58 -4.01 19.95
CA GLU A 85 -16.47 -3.55 20.80
C GLU A 85 -15.34 -4.58 20.88
N VAL A 86 -15.68 -5.87 21.07
CA VAL A 86 -14.70 -6.97 21.05
C VAL A 86 -14.04 -7.11 19.68
N LYS A 87 -14.80 -6.97 18.58
CA LYS A 87 -14.23 -6.99 17.22
C LYS A 87 -13.30 -5.80 16.98
N ALA A 88 -13.68 -4.61 17.43
CA ALA A 88 -12.86 -3.41 17.32
C ALA A 88 -11.57 -3.53 18.14
N ALA A 89 -11.64 -4.08 19.37
CA ALA A 89 -10.48 -4.34 20.21
C ALA A 89 -9.49 -5.31 19.53
N ARG A 90 -9.97 -6.45 19.01
CA ARG A 90 -9.13 -7.43 18.28
C ARG A 90 -8.50 -6.83 17.03
N GLN A 91 -9.23 -6.01 16.28
CA GLN A 91 -8.70 -5.31 15.13
C GLN A 91 -7.64 -4.27 15.53
N GLY A 92 -7.87 -3.55 16.63
CA GLY A 92 -6.90 -2.63 17.23
C GLY A 92 -5.61 -3.34 17.59
N GLU A 93 -5.67 -4.45 18.32
CA GLU A 93 -4.50 -5.27 18.69
C GLU A 93 -3.72 -5.77 17.47
N ARG A 94 -4.43 -6.24 16.43
CA ARG A 94 -3.80 -6.69 15.18
C ARG A 94 -3.05 -5.55 14.49
N LEU A 95 -3.65 -4.37 14.40
CA LEU A 95 -3.01 -3.20 13.79
C LEU A 95 -1.82 -2.73 14.63
N THR A 96 -1.93 -2.72 15.96
CA THR A 96 -0.81 -2.40 16.86
C THR A 96 0.35 -3.37 16.68
N ALA A 97 0.09 -4.67 16.50
CA ALA A 97 1.14 -5.65 16.22
C ALA A 97 1.83 -5.39 14.88
N GLN A 98 1.08 -5.08 13.82
CA GLN A 98 1.64 -4.75 12.50
C GLN A 98 2.49 -3.46 12.53
N ILE A 99 2.06 -2.45 13.28
CA ILE A 99 2.83 -1.21 13.46
C ILE A 99 4.16 -1.53 14.13
N ARG A 100 4.15 -2.30 15.23
CA ARG A 100 5.39 -2.71 15.92
C ARG A 100 6.35 -3.49 15.02
N GLU A 101 5.83 -4.39 14.19
CA GLU A 101 6.65 -5.14 13.24
C GLU A 101 7.31 -4.21 12.21
N LYS A 102 6.55 -3.23 11.70
CA LYS A 102 7.07 -2.23 10.76
C LYS A 102 8.07 -1.27 11.40
N GLU A 103 7.88 -0.89 12.66
CA GLU A 103 8.85 -0.11 13.43
C GLU A 103 10.17 -0.87 13.60
N LEU A 104 10.12 -2.18 13.92
CA LEU A 104 11.30 -3.03 14.01
C LEU A 104 12.02 -3.19 12.66
N GLU A 105 11.27 -3.30 11.57
CA GLU A 105 11.83 -3.35 10.21
C GLU A 105 12.52 -2.05 9.83
N GLN A 106 11.90 -0.90 10.12
CA GLN A 106 12.51 0.41 9.92
C GLN A 106 13.77 0.59 10.75
N GLU A 107 13.76 0.13 12.01
CA GLU A 107 14.93 0.23 12.88
C GLU A 107 16.08 -0.64 12.39
N ARG A 108 15.81 -1.85 11.88
CA ARG A 108 16.84 -2.67 11.20
C ARG A 108 17.48 -1.92 10.04
N ILE A 109 16.68 -1.28 9.18
CA ILE A 109 17.18 -0.50 8.04
C ILE A 109 17.98 0.73 8.48
N ARG A 110 17.56 1.41 9.56
CA ARG A 110 18.26 2.57 10.13
C ARG A 110 19.56 2.20 10.82
N SER A 111 19.59 1.05 11.49
CA SER A 111 20.77 0.52 12.18
C SER A 111 21.81 -0.03 11.20
N GLN A 112 21.45 -0.23 9.94
CA GLN A 112 22.36 -0.73 8.92
C GLN A 112 23.41 0.34 8.58
N PRO A 113 24.71 0.03 8.65
CA PRO A 113 25.76 1.00 8.33
C PRO A 113 25.71 1.41 6.85
N ASP A 114 25.79 2.71 6.56
CA ASP A 114 25.72 3.24 5.19
C ASP A 114 26.76 2.62 4.24
N HIS A 115 27.94 2.30 4.77
CA HIS A 115 29.03 1.71 3.99
C HIS A 115 28.74 0.31 3.45
N GLU A 116 27.76 -0.43 3.99
CA GLU A 116 27.35 -1.72 3.43
C GLU A 116 26.62 -1.56 2.09
N LYS A 117 25.76 -0.54 2.00
CA LYS A 117 25.07 -0.19 0.75
C LYS A 117 26.07 0.27 -0.30
N ASP A 118 27.06 1.09 0.09
CA ASP A 118 28.12 1.53 -0.81
C ASP A 118 28.98 0.37 -1.32
N ARG A 119 29.31 -0.62 -0.47
CA ARG A 119 30.02 -1.84 -0.86
C ARG A 119 29.21 -2.68 -1.85
N GLU A 120 27.91 -2.81 -1.63
CA GLU A 120 27.03 -3.54 -2.57
C GLU A 120 26.92 -2.80 -3.91
N ILE A 121 26.77 -1.48 -3.89
CA ILE A 121 26.76 -0.65 -5.10
C ILE A 121 28.06 -0.81 -5.88
N GLN A 122 29.22 -0.79 -5.21
CA GLN A 122 30.52 -1.02 -5.85
C GLN A 122 30.60 -2.41 -6.47
N ARG A 123 30.15 -3.45 -5.76
CA ARG A 123 30.11 -4.82 -6.27
C ARG A 123 29.23 -4.93 -7.52
N LEU A 124 28.03 -4.35 -7.49
CA LEU A 124 27.10 -4.35 -8.61
C LEU A 124 27.65 -3.58 -9.82
N ARG A 125 28.29 -2.43 -9.59
CA ARG A 125 28.96 -1.67 -10.66
C ARG A 125 30.08 -2.47 -11.32
N ALA A 126 30.94 -3.11 -10.53
CA ALA A 126 32.01 -3.95 -11.06
C ALA A 126 31.47 -5.14 -11.88
N ALA A 127 30.39 -5.77 -11.40
CA ALA A 127 29.74 -6.87 -12.13
C ALA A 127 29.09 -6.41 -13.45
N LEU A 128 28.49 -5.21 -13.46
CA LEU A 128 27.93 -4.60 -14.67
C LEU A 128 29.02 -4.30 -15.70
N GLU A 129 30.12 -3.67 -15.28
CA GLU A 129 31.25 -3.36 -16.18
C GLU A 129 31.87 -4.63 -16.79
N GLU A 130 31.99 -5.72 -16.01
CA GLU A 130 32.47 -7.01 -16.53
C GLU A 130 31.52 -7.57 -17.60
N ARG A 131 30.20 -7.48 -17.35
CA ARG A 131 29.21 -7.91 -18.32
C ARG A 131 29.27 -7.09 -19.60
N GLU A 132 29.41 -5.77 -19.50
CA GLU A 132 29.55 -4.89 -20.66
C GLU A 132 30.80 -5.21 -21.48
N ARG A 133 31.93 -5.50 -20.83
CA ARG A 133 33.16 -5.94 -21.52
C ARG A 133 32.99 -7.28 -22.23
N ALA A 134 32.34 -8.24 -21.59
CA ALA A 134 32.03 -9.54 -22.19
C ALA A 134 31.08 -9.39 -23.40
N GLU A 135 30.08 -8.51 -23.29
CA GLU A 135 29.11 -8.24 -24.36
C GLU A 135 29.74 -7.51 -25.56
N ALA A 136 30.63 -6.54 -25.31
CA ALA A 136 31.42 -5.90 -26.35
C ALA A 136 32.31 -6.91 -27.10
N THR A 137 32.99 -7.79 -26.38
CA THR A 137 33.81 -8.86 -26.96
C THR A 137 32.97 -9.81 -27.81
N ARG A 138 31.81 -10.24 -27.29
CA ARG A 138 30.86 -11.08 -28.01
C ARG A 138 30.38 -10.42 -29.31
N SER A 139 30.06 -9.13 -29.27
CA SER A 139 29.61 -8.38 -30.44
C SER A 139 30.65 -8.38 -31.56
N VAL A 140 31.91 -8.10 -31.23
CA VAL A 140 33.02 -8.12 -32.20
C VAL A 140 33.20 -9.51 -32.82
N LEU A 141 33.16 -10.58 -32.01
CA LEU A 141 33.27 -11.95 -32.50
C LEU A 141 32.09 -12.33 -33.41
N CYS A 142 30.87 -11.93 -33.06
CA CYS A 142 29.69 -12.16 -33.90
C CYS A 142 29.81 -11.45 -35.26
N SER A 143 30.27 -10.19 -35.28
CA SER A 143 30.51 -9.46 -36.52
C SER A 143 31.58 -10.11 -37.38
N SER A 144 32.72 -10.49 -36.79
CA SER A 144 33.81 -11.15 -37.53
C SER A 144 33.40 -12.51 -38.11
N LEU A 145 32.65 -13.32 -37.36
CA LEU A 145 32.13 -14.59 -37.86
C LEU A 145 31.10 -14.40 -39.00
N ALA A 146 30.29 -13.35 -38.94
CA ALA A 146 29.36 -13.02 -40.01
C ALA A 146 30.11 -12.61 -41.29
N GLU A 147 31.15 -11.78 -41.16
CA GLU A 147 32.01 -11.37 -42.26
C GLU A 147 32.73 -12.56 -42.90
N GLU A 148 33.26 -13.49 -42.10
CA GLU A 148 33.90 -14.71 -42.60
C GLU A 148 32.90 -15.62 -43.33
N ALA A 149 31.68 -15.78 -42.80
CA ALA A 149 30.63 -16.54 -43.46
C ALA A 149 30.22 -15.93 -44.82
N ASP A 150 30.17 -14.61 -44.91
CA ASP A 150 29.86 -13.91 -46.17
C ASP A 150 31.02 -13.99 -47.16
N GLN A 151 32.27 -13.94 -46.68
CA GLN A 151 33.46 -14.16 -47.51
C GLN A 151 33.48 -15.57 -48.11
N LEU A 152 33.21 -16.60 -47.30
CA LEU A 152 33.12 -17.99 -47.75
C LEU A 152 31.99 -18.18 -48.76
N ARG A 153 30.82 -17.56 -48.54
CA ARG A 153 29.72 -17.55 -49.52
C ARG A 153 30.13 -16.89 -50.83
N GLY A 154 30.87 -15.78 -50.78
CA GLY A 154 31.43 -15.12 -51.95
C GLY A 154 32.41 -16.00 -52.73
N GLN A 155 33.35 -16.65 -52.03
CA GLN A 155 34.31 -17.59 -52.62
C GLN A 155 33.60 -18.77 -53.30
N LEU A 156 32.64 -19.40 -52.61
CA LEU A 156 31.86 -20.50 -53.17
C LEU A 156 31.11 -20.06 -54.43
N GLY A 157 30.50 -18.87 -54.41
CA GLY A 157 29.83 -18.29 -55.58
C GLY A 157 30.78 -18.07 -56.76
N ALA A 158 32.02 -17.64 -56.51
CA ALA A 158 33.04 -17.51 -57.54
C ALA A 158 33.46 -18.89 -58.11
N THR A 159 33.66 -19.89 -57.25
CA THR A 159 33.98 -21.27 -57.68
C THR A 159 32.85 -21.85 -58.55
N VAL A 160 31.58 -21.63 -58.16
CA VAL A 160 30.43 -22.07 -58.96
C VAL A 160 30.43 -21.45 -60.36
N LYS A 161 30.73 -20.15 -60.47
CA LYS A 161 30.84 -19.48 -61.79
C LYS A 161 31.95 -20.10 -62.65
N VAL A 162 33.12 -20.38 -62.07
CA VAL A 162 34.22 -21.05 -62.78
C VAL A 162 33.80 -22.43 -63.27
N CYS A 163 33.12 -23.23 -62.42
CA CYS A 163 32.59 -24.53 -62.82
C CYS A 163 31.57 -24.42 -63.97
N GLN A 164 30.68 -23.43 -63.94
CA GLN A 164 29.72 -23.18 -65.02
C GLN A 164 30.42 -22.81 -66.33
N GLU A 165 31.46 -21.97 -66.30
CA GLU A 165 32.23 -21.61 -67.49
C GLU A 165 32.97 -22.81 -68.09
N LEU A 166 33.56 -23.66 -67.26
CA LEU A 166 34.23 -24.89 -67.70
C LEU A 166 33.24 -25.86 -68.36
N LEU A 167 32.06 -26.05 -67.77
CA LEU A 167 30.98 -26.84 -68.39
C LEU A 167 30.59 -26.27 -69.76
N ALA A 168 30.39 -24.96 -69.86
CA ALA A 168 30.06 -24.31 -71.14
C ALA A 168 31.19 -24.40 -72.19
N ARG A 169 32.47 -24.51 -71.78
CA ARG A 169 33.60 -24.79 -72.68
C ARG A 169 33.56 -26.23 -73.19
N LEU A 170 33.36 -27.20 -72.30
CA LEU A 170 33.26 -28.61 -72.65
C LEU A 170 32.07 -28.90 -73.59
N GLU A 171 30.94 -28.22 -73.40
CA GLU A 171 29.78 -28.32 -74.30
C GLU A 171 30.05 -27.73 -75.69
N ARG A 172 30.91 -26.70 -75.79
CA ARG A 172 31.38 -26.14 -77.07
C ARG A 172 32.37 -27.06 -77.77
N GLU A 173 33.31 -27.65 -77.02
CA GLU A 173 34.26 -28.64 -77.56
C GLU A 173 33.56 -29.90 -78.06
N LYS A 174 32.55 -30.41 -77.34
CA LYS A 174 31.70 -31.50 -77.86
C LYS A 174 30.97 -31.16 -79.17
N LYS A 175 30.78 -29.87 -79.49
CA LYS A 175 30.20 -29.41 -80.77
C LYS A 175 31.24 -29.18 -81.86
N GLY A 176 32.54 -29.28 -81.57
CA GLY A 176 33.59 -29.16 -82.57
C GLY A 176 34.88 -29.81 -82.12
N THR A 177 35.16 -31.03 -82.58
CA THR A 177 36.55 -31.54 -82.60
C THR A 177 36.72 -32.64 -83.63
N GLY A 178 37.69 -32.45 -84.52
CA GLY A 178 38.29 -33.45 -85.38
C GLY A 178 39.67 -32.94 -85.84
N GLY A 179 40.69 -33.79 -85.71
CA GLY A 179 42.09 -33.56 -86.13
C GLY A 179 43.04 -33.40 -84.94
N GLU A 180 43.69 -34.43 -84.41
CA GLU A 180 44.81 -35.28 -84.94
C GLU A 180 46.18 -34.57 -84.94
N VAL A 181 47.15 -35.01 -84.11
CA VAL A 181 48.20 -36.06 -84.25
C VAL A 181 49.54 -35.44 -84.70
N GLU A 182 50.61 -35.84 -84.01
CA GLU A 182 51.99 -36.17 -84.46
C GLU A 182 53.03 -35.57 -83.50
N GLU A 183 53.76 -36.35 -82.69
CA GLU A 183 54.82 -37.35 -82.94
C GLU A 183 56.24 -36.73 -82.98
N GLN A 184 57.19 -37.51 -82.46
CA GLN A 184 58.65 -37.38 -82.54
C GLN A 184 59.27 -36.36 -81.56
N SER A 185 60.31 -36.64 -80.79
CA SER A 185 61.53 -37.41 -81.09
C SER A 185 62.27 -37.74 -79.79
N THR A 186 62.96 -38.87 -79.72
CA THR A 186 63.92 -39.24 -78.66
C THR A 186 65.13 -38.28 -78.57
N PRO A 187 65.56 -37.89 -77.35
CA PRO A 187 66.92 -37.42 -77.09
C PRO A 187 67.50 -38.14 -75.85
N GLU A 188 67.84 -39.43 -75.96
CA GLU A 188 68.27 -40.28 -74.84
C GLU A 188 69.56 -39.82 -74.11
N LEU A 189 70.33 -38.85 -74.63
CA LEU A 189 71.47 -38.26 -73.92
C LEU A 189 71.11 -37.01 -73.07
N SER A 190 70.10 -36.24 -73.49
CA SER A 190 69.58 -35.12 -72.70
C SER A 190 68.74 -35.63 -71.53
N ASP A 191 67.98 -36.71 -71.75
CA ASP A 191 67.24 -37.40 -70.70
C ASP A 191 68.16 -38.00 -69.64
N LEU A 192 69.34 -38.49 -70.02
CA LEU A 192 70.27 -39.10 -69.06
C LEU A 192 70.99 -38.05 -68.19
N ASN A 193 71.28 -36.87 -68.73
CA ASN A 193 71.82 -35.75 -67.95
C ASN A 193 70.74 -35.06 -67.10
N ALA A 194 69.52 -34.92 -67.62
CA ALA A 194 68.36 -34.46 -66.85
C ALA A 194 68.03 -35.43 -65.71
N ALA A 195 68.04 -36.74 -65.98
CA ALA A 195 67.88 -37.78 -64.98
C ALA A 195 69.03 -37.76 -63.97
N LYS A 196 70.29 -37.54 -64.37
CA LYS A 196 71.42 -37.37 -63.44
C LYS A 196 71.28 -36.14 -62.54
N SER A 197 70.82 -34.99 -63.08
CA SER A 197 70.55 -33.80 -62.25
C SER A 197 69.39 -34.04 -61.30
N GLN A 198 68.35 -34.74 -61.74
CA GLN A 198 67.19 -35.07 -60.93
C GLN A 198 67.52 -36.10 -59.85
N ILE A 199 68.39 -37.07 -60.14
CA ILE A 199 68.94 -38.00 -59.15
C ILE A 199 69.73 -37.23 -58.08
N ARG A 200 70.57 -36.24 -58.46
CA ARG A 200 71.30 -35.41 -57.48
C ARG A 200 70.36 -34.56 -56.64
N GLN A 201 69.32 -33.97 -57.24
CA GLN A 201 68.31 -33.21 -56.53
C GLN A 201 67.54 -34.10 -55.55
N LEU A 202 67.05 -35.25 -56.00
CA LEU A 202 66.37 -36.23 -55.16
C LEU A 202 67.28 -36.78 -54.06
N GLN A 203 68.58 -36.95 -54.32
CA GLN A 203 69.55 -37.31 -53.28
C GLN A 203 69.70 -36.21 -52.23
N GLY A 204 69.73 -34.94 -52.63
CA GLY A 204 69.74 -33.79 -51.72
C GLY A 204 68.47 -33.67 -50.89
N GLU A 205 67.31 -33.80 -51.54
CA GLU A 205 66.00 -33.83 -50.88
C GLU A 205 65.88 -35.03 -49.93
N ASN A 206 66.38 -36.21 -50.32
CA ASN A 206 66.38 -37.39 -49.47
C ASN A 206 67.29 -37.22 -48.25
N GLN A 207 68.44 -36.56 -48.39
CA GLN A 207 69.30 -36.20 -47.26
C GLN A 207 68.60 -35.20 -46.34
N GLN A 208 67.92 -34.19 -46.89
CA GLN A 208 67.18 -33.21 -46.10
C GLN A 208 65.99 -33.84 -45.37
N LEU A 209 65.28 -34.77 -46.01
CA LEU A 209 64.20 -35.54 -45.38
C LEU A 209 64.76 -36.44 -44.27
N LYS A 210 65.90 -37.10 -44.47
CA LYS A 210 66.56 -37.88 -43.41
C LYS A 210 66.93 -37.02 -42.21
N GLN A 211 67.46 -35.81 -42.43
CA GLN A 211 67.75 -34.86 -41.35
C GLN A 211 66.48 -34.41 -40.63
N ARG A 212 65.40 -34.09 -41.35
CA ARG A 212 64.11 -33.73 -40.76
C ARG A 212 63.49 -34.87 -39.96
N VAL A 213 63.58 -36.10 -40.46
CA VAL A 213 63.10 -37.30 -39.75
C VAL A 213 63.89 -37.50 -38.47
N SER A 214 65.22 -37.40 -38.51
CA SER A 214 66.07 -37.47 -37.32
C SER A 214 65.67 -36.41 -36.29
N TYR A 215 65.48 -35.15 -36.73
CA TYR A 215 65.08 -34.06 -35.84
C TYR A 215 63.72 -34.30 -35.17
N VAL A 216 62.73 -34.78 -35.92
CA VAL A 216 61.40 -35.10 -35.37
C VAL A 216 61.48 -36.32 -34.44
N GLN A 217 62.31 -37.32 -34.75
CA GLN A 217 62.55 -38.46 -33.87
C GLN A 217 63.19 -38.03 -32.54
N ASP A 218 64.14 -37.10 -32.57
CA ASP A 218 64.76 -36.54 -31.38
C ASP A 218 63.74 -35.75 -30.54
N LEU A 219 62.92 -34.90 -31.18
CA LEU A 219 61.88 -34.13 -30.51
C LEU A 219 60.79 -35.04 -29.90
N ASN A 220 60.38 -36.08 -30.62
CA ASN A 220 59.43 -37.06 -30.13
C ASN A 220 60.01 -37.82 -28.93
N SER A 221 61.29 -38.21 -28.99
CA SER A 221 61.98 -38.82 -27.86
C SER A 221 62.03 -37.90 -26.63
N GLN A 222 62.20 -36.59 -26.82
CA GLN A 222 62.12 -35.62 -25.73
C GLN A 222 60.70 -35.48 -25.18
N TRP A 223 59.68 -35.44 -26.04
CA TRP A 223 58.29 -35.34 -25.63
C TRP A 223 57.85 -36.58 -24.85
N GLN A 224 58.22 -37.79 -25.30
CA GLN A 224 57.93 -39.04 -24.59
C GLN A 224 58.58 -39.06 -23.20
N LYS A 225 59.80 -38.54 -23.05
CA LYS A 225 60.45 -38.40 -21.73
C LYS A 225 59.71 -37.41 -20.83
N TYR A 226 59.30 -36.27 -21.37
CA TYR A 226 58.49 -35.29 -20.64
C TYR A 226 57.15 -35.89 -20.21
N ASP A 227 56.44 -36.55 -21.13
CA ASP A 227 55.15 -37.17 -20.86
C ASP A 227 55.26 -38.27 -19.81
N SER A 228 56.26 -39.15 -19.93
CA SER A 228 56.54 -40.17 -18.92
C SER A 228 56.85 -39.57 -17.55
N SER A 229 57.68 -38.53 -17.48
CA SER A 229 58.02 -37.81 -16.24
C SER A 229 56.80 -37.10 -15.64
N ARG A 230 55.96 -36.48 -16.48
CA ARG A 230 54.71 -35.84 -16.08
C ARG A 230 53.73 -36.88 -15.51
N GLU A 231 53.57 -38.03 -16.15
CA GLU A 231 52.72 -39.11 -15.66
C GLU A 231 53.27 -39.74 -14.38
N GLU A 232 54.59 -39.87 -14.22
CA GLU A 232 55.21 -40.25 -12.95
C GLU A 232 54.94 -39.22 -11.84
N TYR A 233 55.03 -37.92 -12.15
CA TYR A 233 54.74 -36.86 -11.20
C TYR A 233 53.25 -36.84 -10.79
N ILE A 234 52.33 -37.00 -11.74
CA ILE A 234 50.89 -37.10 -11.48
C ILE A 234 50.60 -38.34 -10.63
N ARG A 235 51.20 -39.50 -10.94
CA ARG A 235 51.08 -40.71 -10.12
C ARG A 235 51.61 -40.49 -8.72
N ALA A 236 52.76 -39.83 -8.55
CA ALA A 236 53.33 -39.51 -7.25
C ALA A 236 52.44 -38.53 -6.45
N LEU A 237 51.83 -37.53 -7.09
CA LEU A 237 50.85 -36.64 -6.46
C LEU A 237 49.59 -37.39 -6.05
N GLY A 238 49.05 -38.24 -6.92
CA GLY A 238 47.90 -39.08 -6.62
C GLY A 238 48.19 -40.04 -5.47
N GLN A 239 49.41 -40.57 -5.40
CA GLN A 239 49.87 -41.40 -4.30
C GLN A 239 50.01 -40.58 -3.01
N LYS A 240 50.59 -39.38 -3.03
CA LYS A 240 50.64 -38.47 -1.86
C LYS A 240 49.25 -38.07 -1.38
N LEU A 241 48.29 -37.86 -2.29
CA LEU A 241 46.89 -37.59 -1.95
C LEU A 241 46.22 -38.83 -1.33
N LYS A 242 46.57 -40.02 -1.81
CA LYS A 242 46.10 -41.31 -1.29
C LYS A 242 46.76 -41.69 0.03
N GLU A 243 48.01 -41.33 0.26
CA GLU A 243 48.75 -41.52 1.52
C GLU A 243 48.29 -40.52 2.58
N SER A 244 48.03 -39.26 2.19
CA SER A 244 47.31 -38.30 3.04
C SER A 244 45.84 -38.65 3.26
N SER A 245 45.28 -39.55 2.43
CA SER A 245 43.96 -40.20 2.59
C SER A 245 44.07 -41.70 2.97
N GLY A 246 45.19 -42.12 3.57
CA GLY A 246 45.65 -43.52 3.67
C GLY A 246 44.58 -44.63 3.74
N PRO A 247 44.67 -45.70 2.91
CA PRO A 247 43.87 -46.91 3.09
C PRO A 247 44.56 -47.80 4.14
N GLY A 248 44.06 -47.79 5.38
CA GLY A 248 44.63 -48.66 6.41
C GLY A 248 43.79 -48.85 7.67
N LEU A 249 43.12 -47.81 8.18
CA LEU A 249 42.27 -47.93 9.37
C LEU A 249 41.10 -46.94 9.24
N MET A 250 39.88 -47.50 9.21
CA MET A 250 38.55 -46.85 9.23
C MET A 250 37.94 -46.37 7.88
N PRO A 251 36.71 -46.83 7.53
CA PRO A 251 35.89 -46.26 6.45
C PRO A 251 35.39 -44.83 6.72
N VAL A 252 35.78 -44.20 7.83
CA VAL A 252 34.96 -43.15 8.45
C VAL A 252 35.41 -41.74 8.04
N VAL A 253 36.69 -41.45 7.84
CA VAL A 253 37.14 -40.03 7.75
C VAL A 253 37.00 -39.40 6.36
N GLY A 254 37.23 -40.14 5.28
CA GLY A 254 36.92 -39.69 3.91
C GLY A 254 35.40 -39.59 3.66
N SER A 255 34.63 -40.49 4.28
CA SER A 255 33.17 -40.46 4.26
C SER A 255 32.58 -39.31 5.08
N ILE A 256 33.23 -38.89 6.17
CA ILE A 256 32.77 -37.74 6.97
C ILE A 256 32.88 -36.45 6.16
N ARG A 257 34.01 -36.20 5.47
CA ARG A 257 34.19 -34.91 4.76
C ARG A 257 33.25 -34.78 3.55
N THR A 258 33.07 -35.87 2.79
CA THR A 258 32.09 -35.92 1.68
C THR A 258 30.65 -35.96 2.20
N GLY A 259 30.39 -36.63 3.33
CA GLY A 259 29.09 -36.68 3.99
C GLY A 259 28.65 -35.34 4.57
N LEU A 260 29.57 -34.57 5.15
CA LEU A 260 29.31 -33.20 5.64
C LEU A 260 28.98 -32.25 4.49
N LEU A 261 29.68 -32.36 3.35
CA LEU A 261 29.33 -31.60 2.15
C LEU A 261 27.96 -31.99 1.60
N HIS A 262 27.63 -33.29 1.57
CA HIS A 262 26.32 -33.76 1.14
C HIS A 262 25.18 -33.31 2.07
N GLN A 263 25.46 -33.30 3.37
CA GLN A 263 24.53 -32.82 4.40
C GLN A 263 24.31 -31.31 4.26
N GLU A 264 25.36 -30.54 4.00
CA GLU A 264 25.25 -29.10 3.78
C GLU A 264 24.54 -28.78 2.45
N ILE A 265 24.80 -29.52 1.37
CA ILE A 265 24.05 -29.40 0.12
C ILE A 265 22.56 -29.67 0.37
N SER A 266 22.23 -30.72 1.13
CA SER A 266 20.84 -31.06 1.46
C SER A 266 20.17 -29.97 2.29
N ARG A 267 20.89 -29.40 3.27
CA ARG A 267 20.41 -28.31 4.12
C ARG A 267 20.15 -27.04 3.30
N LEU A 268 21.08 -26.68 2.41
CA LEU A 268 20.95 -25.51 1.54
C LEU A 268 19.83 -25.70 0.51
N ASN A 269 19.66 -26.90 -0.05
CA ASN A 269 18.55 -27.20 -0.96
C ASN A 269 17.20 -27.07 -0.24
N ALA A 270 17.06 -27.62 0.97
CA ALA A 270 15.83 -27.47 1.75
C ALA A 270 15.51 -26.01 2.07
N LEU A 271 16.52 -25.21 2.42
CA LEU A 271 16.38 -23.78 2.66
C LEU A 271 15.99 -23.01 1.39
N LEU A 272 16.60 -23.36 0.25
CA LEU A 272 16.25 -22.77 -1.04
C LEU A 272 14.81 -23.09 -1.43
N GLU A 273 14.37 -24.33 -1.27
CA GLU A 273 12.98 -24.75 -1.51
C GLU A 273 12.00 -24.02 -0.59
N GLU A 274 12.36 -23.80 0.67
CA GLU A 274 11.58 -22.97 1.59
C GLU A 274 11.50 -21.52 1.10
N LYS A 275 12.61 -20.92 0.69
CA LYS A 275 12.62 -19.55 0.15
C LYS A 275 11.85 -19.42 -1.17
N ILE A 276 11.90 -20.41 -2.05
CA ILE A 276 11.08 -20.44 -3.26
C ILE A 276 9.58 -20.50 -2.90
N ARG A 277 9.21 -21.32 -1.91
CA ARG A 277 7.83 -21.38 -1.41
C ARG A 277 7.39 -20.06 -0.78
N GLU A 278 8.26 -19.41 -0.02
CA GLU A 278 8.01 -18.10 0.58
C GLU A 278 7.84 -17.01 -0.48
N CYS A 279 8.73 -16.92 -1.46
CA CYS A 279 8.61 -16.01 -2.60
C CYS A 279 7.30 -16.23 -3.37
N SER A 280 6.91 -17.49 -3.56
CA SER A 280 5.63 -17.83 -4.21
C SER A 280 4.42 -17.39 -3.38
N ARG A 281 4.50 -17.51 -2.05
CA ARG A 281 3.46 -17.04 -1.13
C ARG A 281 3.34 -15.51 -1.16
N LEU A 282 4.47 -14.81 -1.04
CA LEU A 282 4.52 -13.35 -1.08
C LEU A 282 4.06 -12.80 -2.43
N GLY A 283 4.41 -13.47 -3.53
CA GLY A 283 3.93 -13.10 -4.87
C GLY A 283 2.41 -13.14 -4.98
N ARG A 284 1.75 -14.16 -4.42
CA ARG A 284 0.29 -14.22 -4.36
C ARG A 284 -0.30 -13.11 -3.48
N GLU A 285 0.30 -12.85 -2.32
CA GLU A 285 -0.16 -11.82 -1.39
C GLU A 285 -0.08 -10.40 -2.01
N VAL A 286 1.01 -10.10 -2.73
CA VAL A 286 1.14 -8.84 -3.48
C VAL A 286 0.08 -8.74 -4.56
N GLU A 287 -0.17 -9.80 -5.32
CA GLU A 287 -1.17 -9.78 -6.39
C GLU A 287 -2.60 -9.60 -5.84
N ASP A 288 -2.93 -10.23 -4.71
CA ASP A 288 -4.20 -10.02 -4.03
C ASP A 288 -4.37 -8.58 -3.52
N ILE A 289 -3.32 -7.97 -2.95
CA ILE A 289 -3.34 -6.57 -2.54
C ILE A 289 -3.52 -5.65 -3.75
N ARG A 290 -2.83 -5.92 -4.85
CA ARG A 290 -2.98 -5.16 -6.10
C ARG A 290 -4.40 -5.26 -6.65
N ARG A 291 -5.00 -6.46 -6.65
CA ARG A 291 -6.38 -6.68 -7.07
C ARG A 291 -7.37 -5.91 -6.21
N GLN A 292 -7.28 -6.03 -4.88
CA GLN A 292 -8.13 -5.29 -3.95
C GLN A 292 -7.95 -3.77 -4.09
N GLY A 293 -6.71 -3.33 -4.28
CA GLY A 293 -6.39 -1.93 -4.55
C GLY A 293 -7.07 -1.43 -5.82
N HIS A 294 -7.02 -2.21 -6.89
CA HIS A 294 -7.67 -1.88 -8.15
C HIS A 294 -9.19 -1.80 -8.03
N GLU A 295 -9.83 -2.78 -7.39
CA GLU A 295 -11.29 -2.80 -7.14
C GLU A 295 -11.73 -1.58 -6.30
N ARG A 296 -10.95 -1.21 -5.28
CA ARG A 296 -11.21 -0.02 -4.46
C ARG A 296 -11.06 1.27 -5.24
N ILE A 297 -10.00 1.40 -6.04
CA ILE A 297 -9.79 2.58 -6.91
C ILE A 297 -10.96 2.72 -7.88
N GLN A 298 -11.35 1.63 -8.57
CA GLN A 298 -12.46 1.65 -9.51
C GLN A 298 -13.78 2.09 -8.85
N THR A 299 -14.05 1.60 -7.63
CA THR A 299 -15.24 2.01 -6.87
C THR A 299 -15.20 3.51 -6.53
N LEU A 300 -14.04 4.03 -6.12
CA LEU A 300 -13.87 5.45 -5.82
C LEU A 300 -13.99 6.32 -7.08
N GLU A 301 -13.49 5.86 -8.22
CA GLU A 301 -13.64 6.55 -9.51
C GLU A 301 -15.12 6.67 -9.89
N GLN A 302 -15.89 5.59 -9.73
CA GLN A 302 -17.34 5.63 -9.97
C GLN A 302 -18.06 6.56 -9.00
N GLN A 303 -17.65 6.58 -7.73
CA GLN A 303 -18.22 7.52 -6.76
C GLN A 303 -17.95 8.98 -7.14
N VAL A 304 -16.72 9.30 -7.57
CA VAL A 304 -16.37 10.65 -8.05
C VAL A 304 -17.20 11.02 -9.27
N LEU A 305 -17.42 10.09 -10.20
CA LEU A 305 -18.26 10.32 -11.38
C LEU A 305 -19.70 10.66 -10.98
N ILE A 306 -20.30 9.84 -10.11
CA ILE A 306 -21.67 10.03 -9.62
C ILE A 306 -21.80 11.38 -8.91
N TYR A 307 -20.91 11.70 -7.97
CA TYR A 307 -20.97 12.97 -7.25
C TYR A 307 -20.73 14.18 -8.16
N THR A 308 -19.92 14.03 -9.19
CA THR A 308 -19.74 15.08 -10.20
C THR A 308 -21.02 15.32 -10.98
N GLU A 309 -21.73 14.26 -11.36
CA GLU A 309 -23.01 14.34 -12.07
C GLU A 309 -24.13 14.90 -11.17
N ASP A 310 -24.20 14.46 -9.92
CA ASP A 310 -25.13 14.99 -8.91
C ASP A 310 -24.91 16.49 -8.71
N PHE A 311 -23.66 16.91 -8.54
CA PHE A 311 -23.33 18.33 -8.37
C PHE A 311 -23.72 19.18 -9.59
N LYS A 312 -23.48 18.66 -10.80
CA LYS A 312 -23.89 19.34 -12.04
C LYS A 312 -25.41 19.45 -12.15
N SER A 313 -26.14 18.38 -11.79
CA SER A 313 -27.60 18.34 -11.82
C SER A 313 -28.20 19.31 -10.81
N GLU A 314 -27.70 19.30 -9.57
CA GLU A 314 -28.09 20.24 -8.51
C GLU A 314 -27.84 21.70 -8.93
N ARG A 315 -26.70 21.97 -9.58
CA ARG A 315 -26.41 23.29 -10.12
C ARG A 315 -27.42 23.71 -11.19
N ALA A 316 -27.74 22.84 -12.13
CA ALA A 316 -28.72 23.12 -13.18
C ALA A 316 -30.12 23.39 -12.57
N ASP A 317 -30.50 22.64 -11.55
CA ASP A 317 -31.74 22.89 -10.80
C ASP A 317 -31.75 24.23 -10.09
N ARG A 318 -30.63 24.60 -9.47
CA ARG A 318 -30.47 25.91 -8.84
C ARG A 318 -30.60 27.05 -9.86
N GLU A 319 -29.97 26.93 -11.03
CA GLU A 319 -30.06 27.92 -12.10
C GLU A 319 -31.50 28.04 -12.63
N ARG A 320 -32.22 26.92 -12.80
CA ARG A 320 -33.65 26.93 -13.14
C ARG A 320 -34.51 27.60 -12.06
N ALA A 321 -34.23 27.35 -10.79
CA ALA A 321 -34.94 28.00 -9.68
C ALA A 321 -34.65 29.50 -9.64
N GLN A 322 -33.40 29.91 -9.87
CA GLN A 322 -33.01 31.32 -9.97
C GLN A 322 -33.71 32.04 -11.14
N GLY A 323 -33.84 31.39 -12.30
CA GLY A 323 -34.63 31.91 -13.43
C GLY A 323 -36.08 32.16 -13.05
N ARG A 324 -36.75 31.16 -12.44
CA ARG A 324 -38.13 31.32 -11.95
C ARG A 324 -38.28 32.45 -10.93
N ILE A 325 -37.30 32.63 -10.05
CA ILE A 325 -37.30 33.75 -9.09
C ILE A 325 -37.18 35.09 -9.81
N ALA A 326 -36.33 35.19 -10.84
CA ALA A 326 -36.18 36.40 -11.64
C ALA A 326 -37.50 36.74 -12.36
N ASP A 327 -38.13 35.76 -13.01
CA ASP A 327 -39.42 35.94 -13.70
C ASP A 327 -40.51 36.41 -12.72
N LEU A 328 -40.60 35.79 -11.54
CA LEU A 328 -41.56 36.18 -10.51
C LEU A 328 -41.28 37.58 -9.97
N LYS A 329 -40.00 37.97 -9.78
CA LYS A 329 -39.61 39.33 -9.38
C LYS A 329 -40.00 40.35 -10.44
N GLU A 330 -39.86 40.02 -11.71
CA GLU A 330 -40.29 40.88 -12.82
C GLU A 330 -41.81 41.05 -12.82
N GLN A 331 -42.57 39.95 -12.72
CA GLN A 331 -44.03 39.98 -12.63
C GLN A 331 -44.51 40.81 -11.44
N ILE A 332 -43.90 40.65 -10.26
CA ILE A 332 -44.18 41.49 -9.08
C ILE A 332 -43.92 42.97 -9.39
N SER A 333 -42.82 43.27 -10.07
CA SER A 333 -42.46 44.65 -10.43
C SER A 333 -43.46 45.26 -11.41
N GLN A 334 -43.89 44.50 -12.43
CA GLN A 334 -44.91 44.91 -13.38
C GLN A 334 -46.27 45.13 -12.69
N LEU A 335 -46.70 44.21 -11.84
CA LEU A 335 -47.94 44.33 -11.05
C LEU A 335 -47.89 45.54 -10.11
N LYS A 336 -46.76 45.77 -9.42
CA LYS A 336 -46.55 46.97 -8.60
C LYS A 336 -46.69 48.25 -9.42
N GLN A 337 -46.11 48.30 -10.63
CA GLN A 337 -46.26 49.46 -11.52
C GLN A 337 -47.70 49.66 -12.00
N GLN A 338 -48.41 48.58 -12.34
CA GLN A 338 -49.82 48.64 -12.72
C GLN A 338 -50.68 49.16 -11.57
N LEU A 339 -50.46 48.67 -10.35
CA LEU A 339 -51.15 49.15 -9.14
C LEU A 339 -50.87 50.64 -8.90
N HIS A 340 -49.60 51.09 -9.02
CA HIS A 340 -49.26 52.51 -8.91
C HIS A 340 -49.95 53.37 -9.98
N LYS A 341 -50.03 52.90 -11.22
CA LYS A 341 -50.77 53.58 -12.31
C LYS A 341 -52.27 53.63 -12.01
N GLN A 342 -52.86 52.56 -11.48
CA GLN A 342 -54.28 52.50 -11.11
C GLN A 342 -54.60 53.41 -9.93
N VAL A 343 -53.76 53.43 -8.89
CA VAL A 343 -53.87 54.38 -7.77
C VAL A 343 -53.81 55.81 -8.29
N ARG A 344 -52.82 56.16 -9.12
CA ARG A 344 -52.73 57.50 -9.74
C ARG A 344 -53.98 57.85 -10.57
N ARG A 345 -54.54 56.90 -11.32
CA ARG A 345 -55.79 57.09 -12.09
C ARG A 345 -56.99 57.33 -11.18
N ASN A 346 -57.11 56.57 -10.10
CA ASN A 346 -58.16 56.73 -9.09
C ASN A 346 -58.01 58.05 -8.31
N THR A 347 -56.78 58.52 -8.04
CA THR A 347 -56.52 59.83 -7.43
C THR A 347 -56.89 60.99 -8.37
N LEU A 348 -56.81 60.80 -9.69
CA LEU A 348 -57.23 61.82 -10.68
C LEU A 348 -58.74 61.82 -10.95
N LEU A 349 -59.43 60.70 -10.72
CA LEU A 349 -60.90 60.59 -10.86
C LEU A 349 -61.66 60.87 -9.54
N SER A 350 -61.00 60.76 -8.39
CA SER A 350 -61.51 61.18 -7.09
C SER A 350 -60.86 62.49 -6.69
N GLY A 351 -61.41 63.61 -7.18
CA GLY A 351 -60.98 64.94 -6.78
C GLY A 351 -61.00 65.12 -5.26
N GLY A 352 -59.86 65.51 -4.71
CA GLY A 352 -59.75 66.06 -3.35
C GLY A 352 -59.57 65.02 -2.24
N CYS A 353 -58.33 64.83 -1.80
CA CYS A 353 -57.89 65.05 -0.41
C CYS A 353 -56.45 64.58 -0.24
N ARG A 354 -55.60 65.48 0.26
CA ARG A 354 -54.23 65.20 0.69
C ARG A 354 -54.26 64.10 1.75
N ALA A 355 -53.60 62.97 1.46
CA ALA A 355 -53.11 62.07 2.50
C ALA A 355 -51.62 61.86 2.25
N ALA A 356 -50.84 62.16 3.29
CA ALA A 356 -49.39 62.14 3.32
C ALA A 356 -48.83 60.79 2.82
N ALA A 357 -47.87 60.87 1.91
CA ALA A 357 -47.06 59.73 1.52
C ALA A 357 -46.20 59.31 2.73
N ALA A 358 -46.65 58.28 3.45
CA ALA A 358 -45.76 57.46 4.25
C ALA A 358 -44.89 56.64 3.27
N ALA A 359 -43.77 57.24 2.85
CA ALA A 359 -42.71 56.53 2.16
C ALA A 359 -42.22 55.41 3.10
N THR A 360 -42.67 54.19 2.86
CA THR A 360 -42.15 53.01 3.53
C THR A 360 -40.73 52.82 3.00
N ASN A 361 -39.77 53.19 3.84
CA ASN A 361 -38.35 52.99 3.62
C ASN A 361 -38.06 51.48 3.54
N TRP A 362 -38.10 50.91 2.34
CA TRP A 362 -37.63 49.56 2.01
C TRP A 362 -36.27 49.61 1.33
N SER A 363 -35.42 50.53 1.77
CA SER A 363 -34.05 50.68 1.28
C SER A 363 -33.10 50.68 2.45
N GLU A 364 -32.75 49.48 2.91
CA GLU A 364 -31.45 49.14 3.49
C GLU A 364 -31.42 47.61 3.65
N CYS A 365 -30.99 46.92 2.59
CA CYS A 365 -30.33 45.64 2.78
C CYS A 365 -28.92 45.98 3.29
N PRO A 366 -28.55 45.65 4.55
CA PRO A 366 -27.15 45.70 4.94
C PRO A 366 -26.38 44.71 4.07
N GLY A 367 -25.21 45.14 3.60
CA GLY A 367 -24.38 44.43 2.64
C GLY A 367 -24.01 43.00 3.06
N PRO A 368 -23.55 42.19 2.10
CA PRO A 368 -23.13 40.83 2.38
C PRO A 368 -21.88 40.87 3.27
N SER A 369 -21.84 39.91 4.20
CA SER A 369 -20.63 39.43 4.89
C SER A 369 -20.29 40.04 6.26
N GLU A 370 -21.13 39.75 7.26
CA GLU A 370 -20.70 39.68 8.66
C GLU A 370 -20.79 38.22 9.11
N LEU A 371 -19.68 37.62 9.53
CA LEU A 371 -19.68 36.28 10.13
C LEU A 371 -20.15 36.39 11.57
N GLN A 372 -21.18 35.61 11.94
CA GLN A 372 -21.76 35.64 13.28
C GLN A 372 -21.46 34.35 14.05
N CYS A 373 -20.99 34.47 15.29
CA CYS A 373 -20.81 33.35 16.19
C CYS A 373 -22.18 32.77 16.60
N PRO A 374 -22.45 31.48 16.38
CA PRO A 374 -23.76 30.89 16.69
C PRO A 374 -24.04 30.73 18.19
N GLN A 375 -23.01 30.80 19.04
CA GLN A 375 -23.14 30.63 20.49
C GLN A 375 -23.40 31.97 21.20
N CYS A 376 -22.56 32.98 20.97
CA CYS A 376 -22.65 34.26 21.68
C CYS A 376 -23.16 35.42 20.80
N HIS A 377 -23.45 35.16 19.52
CA HIS A 377 -23.95 36.14 18.55
C HIS A 377 -23.01 37.32 18.26
N ALA A 378 -21.73 37.24 18.67
CA ALA A 378 -20.69 38.20 18.30
C ALA A 378 -20.51 38.25 16.78
N ARG A 379 -20.30 39.46 16.25
CA ARG A 379 -20.19 39.74 14.81
C ARG A 379 -18.76 40.08 14.47
N PHE A 380 -18.29 39.53 13.35
CA PHE A 380 -16.94 39.71 12.84
C PHE A 380 -16.98 40.14 11.38
N ASN A 381 -16.06 41.01 11.01
CA ASN A 381 -15.87 41.44 9.63
C ASN A 381 -15.08 40.38 8.86
N ASP A 382 -15.28 40.28 7.53
CA ASP A 382 -14.55 39.33 6.66
C ASP A 382 -13.02 39.48 6.71
N THR A 383 -12.52 40.67 7.08
CA THR A 383 -11.08 40.95 7.22
C THR A 383 -10.46 40.31 8.47
N GLU A 384 -11.27 39.82 9.40
CA GLU A 384 -10.87 39.31 10.72
C GLU A 384 -11.14 37.80 10.86
N ALA A 385 -11.12 37.05 9.74
CA ALA A 385 -11.45 35.63 9.70
C ALA A 385 -10.63 34.77 10.69
N ALA A 386 -9.36 35.13 10.93
CA ALA A 386 -8.51 34.43 11.90
C ALA A 386 -8.93 34.65 13.36
N GLU A 387 -9.45 35.83 13.69
CA GLU A 387 -9.96 36.16 15.03
C GLU A 387 -11.34 35.55 15.25
N CYS A 388 -12.18 35.53 14.20
CA CYS A 388 -13.46 34.83 14.19
C CYS A 388 -13.30 33.32 14.46
N MET A 389 -12.34 32.65 13.81
CA MET A 389 -12.09 31.21 14.03
C MET A 389 -11.55 30.92 15.44
N LYS A 390 -10.64 31.74 15.97
CA LYS A 390 -10.17 31.61 17.36
C LYS A 390 -11.33 31.79 18.35
N HIS A 391 -12.20 32.77 18.09
CA HIS A 391 -13.38 33.00 18.90
C HIS A 391 -14.33 31.81 18.88
N PHE A 392 -14.54 31.13 17.74
CA PHE A 392 -15.36 29.92 17.68
C PHE A 392 -14.76 28.78 18.53
N ASP A 393 -13.44 28.59 18.49
CA ASP A 393 -12.77 27.57 19.30
C ASP A 393 -12.85 27.86 20.81
N GLU A 394 -12.73 29.13 21.22
CA GLU A 394 -12.86 29.54 22.62
C GLU A 394 -14.31 29.47 23.10
N CYS A 395 -15.25 29.95 22.28
CA CYS A 395 -16.67 29.99 22.62
C CYS A 395 -17.31 28.60 22.61
N ALA A 396 -16.75 27.61 21.90
CA ALA A 396 -17.18 26.22 21.94
C ALA A 396 -16.64 25.45 23.16
N ARG A 397 -15.65 25.99 23.86
CA ARG A 397 -15.06 25.39 25.08
C ARG A 397 -15.71 25.89 26.37
N LEU A 398 -16.47 26.97 26.31
CA LEU A 398 -17.33 27.49 27.38
C LEU A 398 -18.73 26.91 27.24
#